data_AF-A0A317EVZ9-F1
#
_entry.id   AF-A0A317EVZ9-F1
#
_cell.length_a   1.000
_cell.length_b   1.000
_cell.length_c   1.000
_cell.angle_alpha   90.00
_cell.angle_beta   90.00
_cell.angle_gamma   90.00
#
_symmetry.space_group_name_H-M   'P 1'
#
loop_
_entity.id
_entity.type
_entity.pdbx_description
1 polymer ?
#
loop_
_entity_poly.entity_id
_entity_poly.type
_entity_poly.pdbx_seq_one_letter_code
_entity_poly.pdbx_strand_id
1 'polypeptide(L)' 'MGCLIVPLLQKMLGTLPVGAIFWLLFGGLFYIAGTYYYAKDKQMFKWMHSHELWHLFVIGGALSHYIYNYVYIFR' A
#
# COMPACT_ATOMS: atom_id res chain seq x y z
N MET A 1 -3.46 -5.88 7.50
CA MET A 1 -2.75 -4.77 8.19
C MET A 1 -2.82 -3.43 7.42
N GLY A 2 -3.44 -3.34 6.23
CA GLY A 2 -3.30 -2.16 5.34
C GLY A 2 -3.96 -0.84 5.79
N CYS A 3 -4.96 -0.86 6.66
CA CYS A 3 -5.67 0.36 7.11
C CYS A 3 -5.45 0.72 8.59
N LEU A 4 -4.50 0.08 9.27
CA LEU A 4 -4.22 0.37 10.69
C LEU A 4 -3.76 1.81 10.93
N ILE A 5 -3.39 2.53 9.87
CA ILE A 5 -3.06 3.96 9.96
C ILE A 5 -4.28 4.85 10.20
N VAL A 6 -5.49 4.47 9.75
CA VAL A 6 -6.69 5.32 9.88
C VAL A 6 -6.98 5.70 11.35
N PRO A 7 -7.01 4.75 12.31
CA PRO A 7 -7.19 5.12 13.72
C PRO A 7 -5.96 5.80 14.35
N LEU A 8 -4.76 5.61 13.80
CA LEU A 8 -3.53 6.22 14.33
C LEU A 8 -3.19 7.57 13.68
N LEU A 9 -3.97 8.03 12.70
CA LEU A 9 -3.65 9.17 11.85
C LEU A 9 -3.43 10.47 12.65
N GLN A 10 -4.29 10.72 13.65
CA GLN A 10 -4.15 11.91 14.50
C GLN A 10 -2.84 11.93 15.28
N LYS A 11 -2.41 10.77 15.79
CA LYS A 11 -1.16 10.65 16.53
C LYS A 11 0.05 10.79 15.60
N MET A 12 -0.05 10.26 14.38
CA MET A 12 0.99 10.32 13.36
C MET A 12 1.17 11.74 12.78
N LEU A 13 0.09 12.52 12.63
CA LEU A 13 0.17 13.92 12.18
C LEU A 13 0.95 14.81 13.16
N GLY A 14 0.94 14.49 14.45
CA GLY A 14 1.69 15.22 15.47
C GLY A 14 3.15 14.80 15.61
N THR A 15 3.55 13.66 15.05
CA THR A 15 4.90 13.08 15.23
C THR A 15 5.68 12.92 13.93
N LEU A 16 5.00 12.82 12.79
CA LEU A 16 5.60 12.55 11.49
C LEU A 16 5.30 13.69 10.50
N PRO A 17 6.23 14.00 9.60
CA PRO A 17 5.99 14.97 8.55
C PRO A 17 4.91 14.48 7.58
N VAL A 18 4.16 15.43 7.01
CA VAL A 18 3.02 15.16 6.12
C VAL A 18 3.40 14.27 4.92
N GLY A 19 4.63 14.38 4.42
CA GLY A 19 5.15 13.52 3.36
C GLY A 19 5.20 12.04 3.72
N ALA A 20 5.48 11.71 4.99
CA ALA A 20 5.51 10.33 5.48
C ALA A 20 4.11 9.70 5.43
N ILE A 21 3.10 10.48 5.82
CA ILE A 21 1.68 10.09 5.80
C ILE A 21 1.20 9.89 4.37
N PHE A 22 1.64 10.74 3.43
CA PHE A 22 1.33 10.58 2.01
C PHE A 22 1.79 9.21 1.47
N TRP A 23 3.02 8.78 1.76
CA TRP A 23 3.52 7.47 1.33
C TRP A 23 2.77 6.28 1.94
N LEU A 24 2.31 6.40 3.19
CA LEU A 24 1.48 5.39 3.85
C LEU A 24 0.08 5.31 3.23
N LEU A 25 -0.58 6.45 2.97
CA LEU A 25 -1.88 6.48 2.30
C LEU A 25 -1.79 5.95 0.87
N PHE A 26 -0.71 6.30 0.16
CA PHE A 26 -0.42 5.79 -1.17
C PHE A 26 -0.26 4.26 -1.15
N GLY A 27 0.48 3.71 -0.19
CA GLY A 27 0.58 2.25 0.01
C GLY A 27 -0.77 1.60 0.32
N GLY A 28 -1.58 2.24 1.15
CA GLY A 28 -2.95 1.81 1.44
C GLY A 28 -3.82 1.72 0.19
N LEU A 29 -3.73 2.70 -0.72
CA LEU A 29 -4.42 2.68 -2.02
C LEU A 29 -3.96 1.50 -2.89
N PHE A 30 -2.66 1.20 -2.93
CA PHE A 30 -2.13 0.02 -3.63
C PHE A 30 -2.71 -1.27 -3.05
N TYR A 31 -2.80 -1.39 -1.72
CA TYR A 31 -3.40 -2.57 -1.09
C TYR A 31 -4.90 -2.69 -1.37
N ILE A 32 -5.66 -1.59 -1.33
CA ILE A 32 -7.10 -1.60 -1.66
C ILE A 32 -7.31 -1.99 -3.13
N ALA A 33 -6.55 -1.39 -4.05
CA ALA A 33 -6.58 -1.74 -5.46
C ALA A 33 -6.22 -3.23 -5.66
N GLY A 34 -5.17 -3.72 -4.99
CA GLY A 34 -4.81 -5.13 -4.99
C GLY A 34 -5.96 -6.03 -4.53
N THR A 35 -6.65 -5.70 -3.43
CA THR A 35 -7.79 -6.50 -2.96
C THR A 35 -8.94 -6.59 -3.97
N TYR A 36 -9.13 -5.56 -4.79
CA TYR A 36 -10.11 -5.61 -5.89
C TYR A 36 -9.74 -6.67 -6.94
N TYR A 37 -8.45 -6.72 -7.34
CA TYR A 37 -7.97 -7.74 -8.28
C TYR A 37 -7.94 -9.13 -7.66
N TYR A 38 -7.64 -9.23 -6.37
CA TYR A 38 -7.71 -10.49 -5.62
C TYR A 38 -9.14 -11.03 -5.53
N ALA A 39 -10.13 -10.16 -5.27
CA ALA A 39 -11.54 -10.56 -5.20
C ALA A 39 -12.10 -10.95 -6.58
N LYS A 40 -11.60 -10.34 -7.66
CA LYS A 40 -11.83 -10.75 -9.04
C LYS A 40 -10.81 -11.81 -9.47
N ASP A 41 -10.74 -12.92 -8.73
CA ASP A 41 -9.97 -14.11 -9.10
C ASP A 41 -10.60 -14.82 -10.31
N LYS A 42 -10.63 -14.12 -11.43
CA LYS A 42 -11.09 -14.55 -12.74
C LYS A 42 -9.93 -14.45 -13.70
N GLN A 43 -9.81 -15.44 -14.58
CA GLN A 43 -8.85 -15.44 -15.66
C GLN A 43 -9.11 -14.24 -16.59
N MET A 44 -8.30 -13.18 -16.46
CA MET A 44 -8.47 -11.93 -17.22
C MET A 44 -7.90 -12.04 -18.64
N PHE A 45 -6.84 -12.83 -18.84
CA PHE A 45 -6.24 -13.09 -20.14
C PHE A 45 -5.83 -14.56 -20.26
N LYS A 46 -5.75 -15.08 -21.49
CA LYS A 46 -5.38 -16.48 -21.79
C LYS A 46 -4.02 -16.91 -21.18
N TRP A 47 -3.18 -15.94 -20.80
CA TRP A 47 -1.84 -16.11 -20.21
C TRP A 47 -1.58 -15.29 -18.94
N MET A 48 -2.53 -14.47 -18.46
CA MET A 48 -2.34 -13.66 -17.25
C MET A 48 -3.51 -13.83 -16.29
N HIS A 49 -3.17 -14.24 -15.08
CA HIS A 49 -4.11 -14.36 -13.97
C HIS A 49 -4.16 -13.05 -13.17
N SER A 50 -5.34 -12.71 -12.64
CA SER A 50 -5.51 -11.57 -11.71
C SER A 50 -4.57 -11.63 -10.51
N HIS A 51 -4.10 -12.82 -10.15
CA HIS A 51 -3.13 -13.05 -9.09
C HIS A 51 -1.76 -12.42 -9.33
N GLU A 52 -1.26 -12.41 -10.58
CA GLU A 52 0.02 -11.79 -10.91
C GLU A 52 -0.07 -10.27 -10.84
N LEU A 53 -1.21 -9.72 -11.29
CA LEU A 53 -1.51 -8.29 -11.14
C LEU A 53 -1.59 -7.91 -9.66
N TRP A 54 -2.22 -8.75 -8.83
CA TRP A 54 -2.26 -8.58 -7.38
C TRP A 54 -0.86 -8.49 -6.77
N HIS A 55 0.08 -9.35 -7.19
CA HIS A 55 1.47 -9.27 -6.73
C HIS A 55 2.12 -7.93 -7.06
N LEU A 56 1.88 -7.36 -8.25
CA LEU A 56 2.41 -6.03 -8.59
C LEU A 56 1.86 -4.94 -7.66
N PHE A 57 0.57 -5.00 -7.30
CA PHE A 57 -0.01 -4.06 -6.33
C PHE A 57 0.57 -4.25 -4.92
N VAL A 58 0.79 -5.50 -4.48
CA VAL A 58 1.40 -5.81 -3.18
C VAL A 58 2.85 -5.31 -3.12
N ILE A 59 3.62 -5.49 -4.20
CA ILE A 59 5.01 -5.00 -4.30
C ILE A 59 5.04 -3.47 -4.29
N GLY A 60 4.14 -2.80 -5.03
CA GLY A 60 4.01 -1.34 -5.00
C GLY A 60 3.68 -0.79 -3.61
N GLY A 61 2.75 -1.44 -2.90
CA GLY A 61 2.42 -1.08 -1.51
C GLY A 61 3.57 -1.33 -0.53
N ALA A 62 4.34 -2.41 -0.71
CA ALA A 62 5.53 -2.68 0.11
C ALA A 62 6.65 -1.67 -0.15
N LEU A 63 6.83 -1.25 -1.41
CA LEU A 63 7.81 -0.23 -1.78
C LEU A 63 7.49 1.12 -1.15
N SER A 64 6.22 1.53 -1.12
CA SER A 64 5.82 2.79 -0.48
C SER A 64 6.09 2.75 1.04
N HIS A 65 5.86 1.61 1.69
CA HIS A 65 6.21 1.41 3.10
C HIS A 65 7.72 1.42 3.32
N TYR A 66 8.50 0.86 2.40
CA TYR A 66 9.95 0.91 2.47
C TYR A 66 10.47 2.35 2.37
N ILE A 67 9.95 3.15 1.41
CA ILE A 67 10.30 4.56 1.26
C ILE A 67 9.93 5.35 2.51
N TYR A 68 8.72 5.12 3.06
CA TYR A 68 8.31 5.72 4.33
C TYR A 68 9.32 5.47 5.46
N ASN A 69 9.70 4.21 5.69
CA ASN A 69 10.63 3.86 6.75
C ASN A 69 12.03 4.45 6.50
N TYR A 70 12.55 4.27 5.29
CA TYR A 70 13.92 4.68 4.95
C TYR A 70 14.10 6.21 5.00
N VAL A 71 13.13 6.97 4.50
CA VAL A 71 13.25 8.43 4.38
C VAL A 71 12.86 9.17 5.66
N TYR A 72 11.91 8.64 6.44
CA TYR A 72 11.31 9.38 7.55
C TYR A 72 11.52 8.77 8.94
N ILE A 73 11.97 7.52 9.04
CA ILE A 73 12.26 6.88 10.32
C ILE A 73 13.76 6.66 10.52
N PHE A 74 14.45 6.11 9.52
CA PHE A 74 15.86 5.72 9.64
C PHE A 74 16.85 6.83 9.28
N ARG A 75 16.38 7.92 8.67
CA ARG A 75 17.17 9.09 8.31
C ARG A 75 16.82 10.26 9.22
#